data_AF-A0A382KK38-F1
#
_entry.id   AF-A0A382KK38-F1
#
_cell.length_a   1.000
_cell.length_b   1.000
_cell.length_c   1.000
_cell.angle_alpha   90.00
_cell.angle_beta   90.00
_cell.angle_gamma   90.00
#
_symmetry.space_group_name_H-M   'P 1'
#
loop_
_entity.id
_entity.type
_entity.pdbx_description
1 polymer ?
#
loop_
_entity_poly.entity_id
_entity_poly.type
_entity_poly.pdbx_seq_one_letter_code
_entity_poly.pdbx_strand_id
1 'polypeptide(L)' 'WLDRFLKNKDKAKYLYNKEFVRMWEFYLASCSAGFKFRDLVVYQLQLVKNFTAPPSNRRNYIYQ' A
#
# COMPACT_ATOMS: atom_id res chain seq x y z
N TRP A 1 5.87 -1.06 6.17
CA TRP A 1 6.67 0.19 6.08
C TRP A 1 6.88 0.85 7.43
N LEU A 2 5.83 0.95 8.25
CA LEU A 2 5.90 1.49 9.61
C LEU A 2 7.10 0.96 10.42
N ASP A 3 7.31 -0.36 10.49
CA ASP A 3 8.41 -0.94 11.27
C ASP A 3 9.79 -0.45 10.82
N ARG A 4 10.02 -0.34 9.51
CA ARG A 4 11.28 0.17 8.96
C ARG A 4 11.46 1.66 9.25
N PHE A 5 10.36 2.42 9.20
CA PHE A 5 10.36 3.84 9.54
C PHE A 5 10.67 4.06 11.03
N LEU A 6 9.99 3.35 11.93
CA LEU A 6 10.22 3.45 13.38
C LEU A 6 11.66 3.08 13.77
N LYS A 7 12.23 2.04 13.14
CA LYS A 7 13.64 1.65 13.31
C LYS A 7 14.64 2.74 12.88
N ASN A 8 14.23 3.68 12.01
CA ASN A 8 15.10 4.75 11.49
C ASN A 8 14.57 6.16 11.82
N LYS A 9 13.64 6.29 12.77
CA LYS A 9 12.92 7.55 13.03
C LYS A 9 13.83 8.70 13.43
N ASP A 10 14.96 8.42 14.09
CA ASP A 10 15.92 9.45 14.50
C ASP A 10 16.64 10.07 13.30
N LYS A 11 16.91 9.29 12.25
CA LYS A 11 17.44 9.82 10.98
C LYS A 11 16.42 10.73 10.31
N ALA A 12 15.14 10.32 10.31
CA ALA A 12 14.06 11.16 9.78
C ALA A 12 13.88 12.45 10.60
N LYS A 13 14.00 12.37 11.93
CA LYS A 13 13.93 13.54 12.82
C LYS A 13 15.08 14.52 12.56
N TYR A 14 16.30 14.01 12.32
CA TYR A 14 17.47 14.83 11.99
C TYR A 14 17.31 15.59 10.67
N LEU A 15 16.74 14.93 9.65
CA LEU A 15 16.50 15.54 8.33
C LEU A 15 15.32 16.52 8.32
N TYR A 16 14.34 16.30 9.19
CA TYR A 16 13.11 17.08 9.25
C TYR A 16 12.92 17.64 10.67
N ASN A 17 11.95 17.11 11.42
CA ASN A 17 11.70 17.50 12.81
C ASN A 17 10.83 16.43 13.52
N LYS A 18 10.48 16.67 14.78
CA LYS A 18 9.67 15.74 15.58
C LYS A 18 8.21 15.69 15.10
N GLU A 19 7.69 16.79 14.58
CA GLU A 19 6.32 16.93 14.07
C GLU A 19 6.12 16.05 12.83
N PHE A 20 7.09 16.06 11.91
CA PHE A 20 7.12 15.20 10.74
C PHE A 20 7.12 13.73 11.14
N VAL A 21 7.97 13.34 12.08
CA VAL A 21 8.03 11.93 12.54
C VAL A 21 6.69 11.48 13.11
N ARG A 22 6.04 12.31 13.94
CA ARG A 22 4.72 12.00 14.50
C ARG A 22 3.65 11.88 13.42
N MET A 23 3.62 12.82 12.47
CA MET A 23 2.68 12.78 11.35
C MET A 23 2.87 11.51 10.52
N TRP A 24 4.12 11.13 10.22
CA TRP A 24 4.41 9.99 9.36
C TRP A 24 4.17 8.65 10.05
N GLU A 25 4.46 8.55 11.35
CA GLU A 25 4.09 7.41 12.18
C GLU A 25 2.58 7.22 12.19
N PHE A 26 1.82 8.29 12.45
CA PHE A 26 0.35 8.24 12.42
C PHE A 26 -0.19 7.84 11.05
N TYR A 27 0.33 8.45 9.97
CA TYR A 27 -0.07 8.13 8.60
C TYR A 27 0.10 6.64 8.29
N LEU A 28 1.29 6.08 8.53
CA LEU A 28 1.57 4.67 8.24
C LEU A 28 0.76 3.72 9.12
N ALA A 29 0.57 4.04 10.40
CA ALA A 29 -0.23 3.23 11.32
C ALA A 29 -1.72 3.26 10.98
N SER A 30 -2.28 4.45 10.73
CA SER A 30 -3.69 4.63 10.38
C SER A 30 -4.04 4.01 9.03
N CYS A 31 -3.19 4.15 8.00
CA CYS A 31 -3.38 3.45 6.74
C CYS A 31 -3.37 1.93 6.94
N SER A 32 -2.40 1.39 7.67
CA SER A 32 -2.33 -0.05 7.99
C SER A 32 -3.62 -0.54 8.68
N ALA A 33 -4.10 0.20 9.69
CA ALA A 33 -5.34 -0.11 10.38
C ALA A 33 -6.57 0.00 9.46
N GLY A 34 -6.60 1.03 8.61
CA GLY A 34 -7.67 1.26 7.64
C GLY A 34 -7.80 0.12 6.62
N PHE A 35 -6.68 -0.41 6.12
CA PHE A 35 -6.69 -1.58 5.23
C PHE A 35 -6.96 -2.90 5.96
N LYS A 36 -6.47 -3.06 7.19
CA LYS A 36 -6.59 -4.33 7.92
C LYS A 36 -7.95 -4.54 8.59
N PHE A 37 -8.55 -3.47 9.11
CA PHE A 37 -9.73 -3.55 9.97
C PHE A 37 -10.92 -2.74 9.47
N ARG A 38 -10.76 -1.92 8.43
CA ARG A 38 -11.80 -1.07 7.87
C ARG A 38 -11.88 -1.28 6.35
N ASP A 39 -12.64 -0.42 5.70
CA ASP A 39 -13.13 -0.64 4.33
C ASP A 39 -12.18 -0.11 3.24
N LEU A 40 -10.90 0.11 3.55
CA LEU A 40 -9.93 0.49 2.53
C LEU A 40 -9.54 -0.73 1.69
N VAL A 41 -9.51 -0.54 0.38
CA VAL A 41 -9.26 -1.59 -0.60
C VAL A 41 -8.31 -1.11 -1.68
N VAL A 42 -7.62 -2.05 -2.32
CA VAL A 42 -6.82 -1.81 -3.52
C VAL A 42 -7.40 -2.65 -4.64
N TYR A 43 -8.09 -2.01 -5.58
CA TYR A 43 -8.67 -2.71 -6.73
C TYR A 43 -7.62 -2.94 -7.82
N GLN A 44 -7.58 -4.15 -8.35
CA GLN A 44 -6.93 -4.47 -9.61
C GLN A 44 -8.02 -4.84 -10.62
N LEU A 45 -8.25 -3.94 -11.58
CA LEU A 45 -9.28 -4.10 -12.59
C LEU A 45 -8.62 -4.44 -13.93
N GLN A 46 -8.99 -5.58 -14.50
CA GLN A 46 -8.62 -5.92 -15.87
C GLN A 46 -9.77 -5.53 -16.80
N LEU A 47 -9.52 -4.56 -17.68
CA LEU A 47 -10.51 -4.02 -18.61
C LEU A 47 -10.12 -4.43 -20.04
N VAL A 48 -11.08 -4.94 -20.81
CA VAL A 48 -10.87 -5.34 -22.21
C VAL A 48 -12.00 -4.83 -23.09
N LYS A 49 -11.66 -4.35 -24.29
CA LYS A 49 -12.66 -3.96 -25.30
C LYS A 49 -13.28 -5.18 -25.99
N ASN A 50 -12.51 -6.26 -26.14
CA ASN A 50 -12.92 -7.52 -26.73
C ASN A 50 -12.58 -8.68 -25.79
N PHE A 51 -13.54 -9.54 -25.49
CA PHE A 51 -13.38 -10.67 -24.57
C PHE A 51 -12.47 -11.80 -25.09
N THR A 52 -12.10 -11.79 -26.38
CA THR A 52 -11.10 -12.73 -26.92
C THR A 52 -9.66 -12.22 -26.81
N ALA A 53 -9.44 -10.97 -26.39
CA ALA A 53 -8.11 -10.40 -26.20
C ALA A 53 -7.27 -11.05 -25.08
N PRO A 54 -7.82 -11.43 -23.90
CA PRO A 54 -7.02 -12.11 -22.89
C PRO A 54 -6.68 -13.55 -23.33
N PRO A 55 -5.51 -14.10 -22.91
CA PRO A 55 -5.08 -15.45 -23.29
C PRO A 55 -6.08 -16.56 -22.95
N SER A 56 -6.93 -16.31 -21.95
CA SER A 56 -8.00 -17.18 -21.53
C SER A 56 -9.06 -16.37 -20.78
N ASN A 57 -10.30 -16.85 -20.78
CA ASN A 57 -11.33 -16.38 -19.85
C ASN A 57 -11.06 -16.82 -18.39
N ARG A 58 -10.06 -17.67 -18.16
CA ARG A 58 -9.54 -18.05 -16.83
C ARG A 58 -8.28 -17.24 -16.51
N ARG A 59 -8.08 -16.91 -15.23
CA ARG A 59 -6.94 -16.08 -14.74
C ARG A 59 -5.63 -16.85 -14.52
N ASN A 60 -5.51 -18.08 -15.00
CA ASN A 60 -4.34 -18.94 -14.73
C ASN A 60 -3.03 -18.32 -15.21
N TYR A 61 -3.04 -17.54 -16.29
CA TYR A 61 -1.87 -16.85 -16.83
C TYR A 61 -1.34 -15.73 -15.92
N ILE A 62 -2.12 -15.26 -14.94
CA ILE A 62 -1.70 -14.19 -14.00
C ILE A 62 -0.83 -14.76 -12.88
N TYR A 63 -0.97 -16.05 -12.56
CA TYR A 63 -0.34 -16.70 -11.40
C TYR A 63 0.64 -17.81 -11.81
N GLN A 64 1.14 -17.78 -13.05
CA GLN A 64 2.26 -18.63 -13.48
C GLN A 64 3.58 -18.14 -12.90
#